data_AF-A0A8C9SKS5-F1
#
_entry.id   AF-A0A8C9SKS5-F1
#
_cell.length_a   1.000
_cell.length_b   1.000
_cell.length_c   1.000
_cell.angle_alpha   90.00
_cell.angle_beta   90.00
_cell.angle_gamma   90.00
#
_symmetry.space_group_name_H-M   'P 1'
#
loop_
_entity.id
_entity.type
_entity.pdbx_description
1 polymer ?
#
loop_
_entity_poly.entity_id
_entity_poly.type
_entity_poly.pdbx_seq_one_letter_code
_entity_poly.pdbx_strand_id
1 'polypeptide(L)'
;MPSYTVTVATGSQWFAGTDDYVYVTLVGTEKCSEKTLLDKPLYNDFERGAVDSYDINVTEDLGDIELVKIEKRKYWMQDDWYCKYITVKTPAGDYIEFPCFRWVTDDKEIILRDGRARLPQNDKTRVAKQHRRKELELRQKVYRWREWHPGFPMSIDANTHKELPRDIQFDSEKGIDFVLNYSKAIENLYVNRFMHMFQSSWNDFADFERIFVRISNTISEYVMQHWQEDFMFGYQFLNGCNPVMMQKSTKIPDNFPVTSAMVESCLERDLTLEEEVKAGNIYIADYAIMEGISPNSTDPCTLQYLAAPICMLYKNVQNKILPIAIQLGQTPGEDNPIFLPTDDKYDWLLAKIWVRSSDFHVHQTVTHLLRTHLISEVFGIAMFRQLPAVHPAARHHIANGTGGGGHVELVQKSMKTFTYKSLCFPEAIKARGLESEEELPYYYYRDDGLRVWKAVQSFVTDIVSIYYSSDETVQDDEEIQAFVKDKFPEVSLSSLLQYDWCSWIPNSPPTMRKAPPTKKGTVTVQHIIESLPDRGRSCWHLGAVWALSQFQENELFLGMYPDEHFTEKPAKAAMEKFRKKLTEITSFIKSRNEGKKLPYYYLSPDRIPNSVAV
;
A
#
# COMPACT_ATOMS: atom_id res chain seq x y z
N MET A 1 -22.42 -23.09 43.75
CA MET A 1 -22.21 -23.02 42.30
C MET A 1 -21.16 -21.97 42.06
N PRO A 2 -20.04 -22.28 41.38
CA PRO A 2 -19.16 -21.25 40.86
C PRO A 2 -19.94 -20.34 39.90
N SER A 3 -19.72 -19.03 39.98
CA SER A 3 -20.31 -18.05 39.07
C SER A 3 -19.18 -17.36 38.30
N TYR A 4 -19.35 -17.27 36.98
CA TYR A 4 -18.44 -16.57 36.07
C TYR A 4 -19.18 -15.37 35.48
N THR A 5 -18.64 -14.16 35.62
CA THR A 5 -19.19 -13.00 34.90
C THR A 5 -18.56 -12.95 33.51
N VAL A 6 -19.37 -13.12 32.48
CA VAL A 6 -18.96 -13.01 31.07
C VAL A 6 -19.37 -11.64 30.56
N THR A 7 -18.39 -10.86 30.10
CA THR A 7 -18.61 -9.55 29.47
C THR A 7 -18.28 -9.63 27.99
N VAL A 8 -19.21 -9.20 27.13
CA VAL A 8 -19.12 -9.24 25.67
C VAL A 8 -19.09 -7.80 25.14
N ALA A 9 -18.17 -7.48 24.23
CA ALA A 9 -18.10 -6.17 23.58
C ALA A 9 -18.45 -6.27 22.09
N THR A 10 -19.45 -5.51 21.66
CA THR A 10 -19.87 -5.43 20.25
C THR A 10 -19.10 -4.33 19.50
N GLY A 11 -18.90 -4.54 18.20
CA GLY A 11 -18.27 -3.60 17.28
C GLY A 11 -19.01 -2.27 17.14
N SER A 12 -18.27 -1.21 16.79
CA SER A 12 -18.83 0.09 16.41
C SER A 12 -19.05 0.25 14.90
N GLN A 13 -18.73 -0.78 14.11
CA GLN A 13 -18.90 -0.84 12.67
C GLN A 13 -20.38 -0.71 12.27
N TRP A 14 -20.64 -0.31 11.02
CA TRP A 14 -22.00 -0.32 10.48
C TRP A 14 -22.56 -1.75 10.45
N PHE A 15 -23.80 -1.92 10.92
CA PHE A 15 -24.47 -3.23 11.08
C PHE A 15 -23.77 -4.21 12.03
N ALA A 16 -22.96 -3.73 12.98
CA ALA A 16 -22.24 -4.58 13.93
C ALA A 16 -23.09 -5.22 15.05
N GLY A 17 -24.29 -4.70 15.34
CA GLY A 17 -25.18 -5.20 16.40
C GLY A 17 -26.12 -6.30 15.91
N THR A 18 -26.78 -7.02 16.83
CA THR A 18 -27.62 -8.18 16.49
C THR A 18 -28.85 -8.34 17.38
N ASP A 19 -29.96 -8.79 16.77
CA ASP A 19 -31.19 -9.21 17.45
C ASP A 19 -31.29 -10.77 17.57
N ASP A 20 -30.26 -11.50 17.11
CA ASP A 20 -30.21 -12.97 17.18
C ASP A 20 -29.78 -13.50 18.56
N TYR A 21 -30.17 -14.73 18.87
CA TYR A 21 -29.80 -15.37 20.12
C TYR A 21 -28.31 -15.72 20.16
N VAL A 22 -27.56 -15.10 21.07
CA VAL A 22 -26.15 -15.43 21.32
C VAL A 22 -26.03 -16.42 22.47
N TYR A 23 -25.43 -17.57 22.20
CA TYR A 23 -25.11 -18.58 23.21
C TYR A 23 -23.61 -18.65 23.46
N VAL A 24 -23.23 -18.88 24.71
CA VAL A 24 -21.83 -19.08 25.10
C VAL A 24 -21.63 -20.44 25.77
N THR A 25 -20.42 -20.98 25.69
CA THR A 25 -19.98 -22.14 26.47
C THR A 25 -18.53 -21.96 26.89
N LEU A 26 -18.28 -22.03 28.21
CA LEU A 26 -16.94 -21.94 28.79
C LEU A 26 -16.29 -23.33 28.76
N VAL A 27 -15.06 -23.44 28.27
CA VAL A 27 -14.30 -24.70 28.23
C VAL A 27 -13.08 -24.55 29.13
N GLY A 28 -13.10 -25.23 30.27
CA GLY A 28 -11.94 -25.33 31.16
C GLY A 28 -11.12 -26.59 30.95
N THR A 29 -10.02 -26.72 31.69
CA THR A 29 -9.11 -27.88 31.63
C THR A 29 -9.79 -29.19 32.04
N GLU A 30 -10.75 -29.14 32.97
CA GLU A 30 -11.43 -30.31 33.52
C GLU A 30 -12.79 -30.55 32.84
N LYS A 31 -13.59 -29.49 32.65
CA LYS A 31 -15.00 -29.58 32.19
C LYS A 31 -15.42 -28.40 31.31
N CYS A 32 -16.51 -28.60 30.58
CA CYS A 32 -17.24 -27.53 29.90
C CYS A 32 -18.45 -27.10 30.75
N SER A 33 -18.84 -25.82 30.66
CA SER A 33 -20.17 -25.40 31.09
C SER A 33 -21.26 -26.03 30.21
N GLU A 34 -22.52 -25.91 30.64
CA GLU A 34 -23.64 -26.03 29.72
C GLU A 34 -23.65 -24.85 28.73
N LYS A 35 -24.45 -24.97 27.67
CA LYS A 35 -24.68 -23.88 26.72
C LYS A 35 -25.66 -22.87 27.33
N THR A 36 -25.18 -21.66 27.61
CA THR A 36 -25.97 -20.59 28.24
C THR A 36 -26.40 -19.57 27.19
N LEU A 37 -27.69 -19.25 27.14
CA LEU A 37 -28.21 -18.10 26.39
C LEU A 37 -27.79 -16.82 27.11
N LEU A 38 -27.23 -15.86 26.37
CA LEU A 38 -26.94 -14.53 26.87
C LEU A 38 -28.13 -13.61 26.51
N ASP A 39 -28.95 -13.30 27.52
CA ASP A 39 -30.19 -12.52 27.40
C ASP A 39 -30.44 -11.79 28.72
N LYS A 40 -30.71 -10.48 28.67
CA LYS A 40 -31.14 -9.66 29.80
C LYS A 40 -32.62 -9.27 29.61
N PRO A 41 -33.54 -9.74 30.48
CA PRO A 41 -34.96 -9.41 30.35
C PRO A 41 -35.24 -7.91 30.25
N LEU A 42 -35.97 -7.50 29.21
CA LEU A 42 -36.35 -6.11 28.90
C LEU A 42 -35.17 -5.16 28.58
N TYR A 43 -34.03 -5.70 28.15
CA TYR A 43 -32.87 -4.96 27.64
C TYR A 43 -32.63 -5.34 26.17
N ASN A 44 -31.99 -4.47 25.37
CA ASN A 44 -31.55 -4.83 24.02
C ASN A 44 -30.05 -5.14 24.06
N ASP A 45 -29.73 -6.43 24.09
CA ASP A 45 -28.36 -6.93 24.15
C ASP A 45 -27.62 -6.75 22.82
N PHE A 46 -26.29 -6.69 22.87
CA PHE A 46 -25.41 -6.70 21.69
C PHE A 46 -25.60 -5.56 20.69
N GLU A 47 -26.14 -4.43 21.15
CA GLU A 47 -26.24 -3.19 20.36
C GLU A 47 -24.88 -2.70 19.83
N ARG A 48 -24.90 -1.92 18.74
CA ARG A 48 -23.67 -1.41 18.12
C ARG A 48 -22.85 -0.56 19.11
N GLY A 49 -21.65 -1.03 19.43
CA GLY A 49 -20.73 -0.40 20.39
C GLY A 49 -21.06 -0.68 21.86
N ALA A 50 -22.02 -1.55 22.16
CA ALA A 50 -22.37 -1.93 23.52
C ALA A 50 -21.32 -2.84 24.18
N VAL A 51 -21.35 -2.87 25.52
CA VAL A 51 -20.57 -3.78 26.35
C VAL A 51 -21.49 -4.37 27.40
N ASP A 52 -21.77 -5.66 27.27
CA ASP A 52 -22.80 -6.37 27.99
C ASP A 52 -22.22 -7.41 28.94
N SER A 53 -22.79 -7.56 30.14
CA SER A 53 -22.30 -8.52 31.14
C SER A 53 -23.41 -9.43 31.66
N TYR A 54 -23.08 -10.71 31.85
CA TYR A 54 -23.98 -11.79 32.25
C TYR A 54 -23.29 -12.70 33.26
N ASP A 55 -24.03 -13.17 34.28
CA ASP A 55 -23.50 -14.12 35.27
C ASP A 55 -23.89 -15.55 34.92
N ILE A 56 -22.88 -16.40 34.69
CA ILE A 56 -23.03 -17.82 34.33
C ILE A 56 -22.74 -18.67 35.56
N ASN A 57 -23.80 -19.21 36.14
CA ASN A 57 -23.72 -20.18 37.23
C ASN A 57 -23.49 -21.57 36.66
N VAL A 58 -22.41 -22.24 37.09
CA VAL A 58 -22.13 -23.62 36.70
C VAL A 58 -22.36 -24.60 37.86
N THR A 59 -22.70 -25.84 37.51
CA THR A 59 -22.98 -26.93 38.47
C THR A 59 -21.70 -27.48 39.10
N GLU A 60 -20.59 -27.46 38.36
CA GLU A 60 -19.31 -28.05 38.73
C GLU A 60 -18.16 -27.08 38.43
N ASP A 61 -16.99 -27.32 39.05
CA ASP A 61 -15.77 -26.58 38.70
C ASP A 61 -15.28 -26.97 37.29
N LEU A 62 -14.84 -25.98 36.52
CA LEU A 62 -14.34 -26.15 35.15
C LEU A 62 -12.82 -26.29 35.10
N GLY A 63 -12.11 -25.87 36.16
CA GLY A 63 -10.67 -25.64 36.13
C GLY A 63 -10.31 -24.33 35.42
N ASP A 64 -9.08 -24.22 34.93
CA ASP A 64 -8.62 -23.04 34.21
C ASP A 64 -9.35 -22.92 32.86
N ILE A 65 -9.96 -21.76 32.57
CA ILE A 65 -10.66 -21.53 31.30
C ILE A 65 -9.65 -21.42 30.15
N GLU A 66 -9.74 -22.33 29.17
CA GLU A 66 -8.88 -22.37 27.99
C GLU A 66 -9.52 -21.76 26.74
N LEU A 67 -10.83 -21.98 26.56
CA LEU A 67 -11.59 -21.52 25.38
C LEU A 67 -12.96 -20.96 25.77
N VAL A 68 -13.43 -20.02 24.95
CA VAL A 68 -14.83 -19.57 24.92
C VAL A 68 -15.43 -19.95 23.58
N LYS A 69 -16.56 -20.66 23.59
CA LYS A 69 -17.37 -20.95 22.40
C LYS A 69 -18.52 -19.96 22.31
N ILE A 70 -18.79 -19.47 21.12
CA ILE A 70 -19.90 -18.58 20.77
C ILE A 70 -20.72 -19.28 19.68
N GLU A 71 -22.04 -19.32 19.81
CA GLU A 71 -22.95 -19.78 18.76
C GLU A 71 -24.10 -18.77 18.62
N LYS A 72 -24.28 -18.19 17.44
CA LYS A 72 -25.41 -17.30 17.13
C LYS A 72 -26.54 -18.12 16.53
N ARG A 73 -27.79 -17.87 16.92
CA ARG A 73 -28.97 -18.52 16.32
C ARG A 73 -30.02 -17.51 15.92
N LYS A 74 -30.49 -17.68 14.69
CA LYS A 74 -31.55 -16.88 14.09
C LYS A 74 -32.77 -16.76 14.99
N TYR A 75 -33.15 -15.54 15.36
CA TYR A 75 -34.42 -15.25 16.00
C TYR A 75 -35.55 -15.07 14.97
N TRP A 76 -35.42 -14.09 14.05
CA TRP A 76 -36.47 -13.79 13.06
C TRP A 76 -35.96 -13.47 11.65
N MET A 77 -35.10 -12.46 11.51
CA MET A 77 -34.28 -12.24 10.31
C MET A 77 -32.84 -12.64 10.60
N GLN A 78 -32.08 -12.99 9.56
CA GLN A 78 -30.64 -13.24 9.74
C GLN A 78 -29.91 -11.91 9.62
N ASP A 79 -29.15 -11.58 10.64
CA ASP A 79 -28.20 -10.47 10.68
C ASP A 79 -26.75 -11.00 10.78
N ASP A 80 -25.78 -10.09 10.71
CA ASP A 80 -24.38 -10.34 11.03
C ASP A 80 -24.06 -9.61 12.35
N TRP A 81 -23.23 -10.18 13.20
CA TRP A 81 -22.79 -9.56 14.46
C TRP A 81 -21.26 -9.38 14.48
N TYR A 82 -20.74 -8.21 14.84
CA TYR A 82 -19.30 -8.04 15.04
C TYR A 82 -18.94 -8.10 16.52
N CYS A 83 -18.26 -9.17 16.93
CA CYS A 83 -17.77 -9.34 18.29
C CYS A 83 -16.32 -8.82 18.38
N LYS A 84 -16.06 -7.83 19.24
CA LYS A 84 -14.70 -7.32 19.50
C LYS A 84 -13.92 -8.29 20.38
N TYR A 85 -14.42 -8.54 21.58
CA TYR A 85 -13.80 -9.43 22.55
C TYR A 85 -14.84 -9.94 23.55
N ILE A 86 -14.48 -11.01 24.24
CA ILE A 86 -15.15 -11.48 25.46
C ILE A 86 -14.15 -11.41 26.61
N THR A 87 -14.57 -10.99 27.79
CA THR A 87 -13.81 -11.22 29.03
C THR A 87 -14.60 -12.14 29.96
N VAL A 88 -13.88 -12.98 30.69
CA VAL A 88 -14.43 -13.91 31.67
C VAL A 88 -13.79 -13.61 33.01
N LYS A 89 -14.59 -13.20 33.99
CA LYS A 89 -14.20 -13.12 35.38
C LYS A 89 -14.43 -14.47 36.05
N THR A 90 -13.39 -15.07 36.61
CA THR A 90 -13.49 -16.36 37.31
C THR A 90 -14.08 -16.20 38.72
N PRO A 91 -14.59 -17.29 39.33
CA PRO A 91 -14.97 -17.31 40.75
C PRO A 91 -13.82 -16.93 41.70
N ALA A 92 -12.57 -17.12 41.30
CA ALA A 92 -11.37 -16.71 42.06
C ALA A 92 -11.06 -15.21 41.92
N GLY A 93 -11.70 -14.51 40.99
CA GLY A 93 -11.51 -13.09 40.73
C GLY A 93 -10.52 -12.76 39.61
N ASP A 94 -9.96 -13.78 38.94
CA ASP A 94 -9.10 -13.58 37.76
C ASP A 94 -9.92 -13.06 36.58
N TYR A 95 -9.28 -12.25 35.73
CA TYR A 95 -9.87 -11.74 34.50
C TYR A 95 -9.11 -12.32 33.30
N ILE A 96 -9.83 -13.00 32.42
CA ILE A 96 -9.28 -13.62 31.21
C ILE A 96 -9.96 -12.98 29.99
N GLU A 97 -9.18 -12.40 29.10
CA GLU A 97 -9.66 -11.75 27.87
C GLU A 97 -9.51 -12.69 26.67
N PHE A 98 -10.50 -12.68 25.79
CA PHE A 98 -10.62 -13.50 24.58
C PHE A 98 -10.87 -12.55 23.39
N PRO A 99 -9.81 -12.06 22.74
CA PRO A 99 -9.91 -11.27 21.51
C PRO A 99 -10.65 -12.04 20.42
N CYS A 100 -11.61 -11.38 19.76
CA CYS A 100 -12.40 -11.95 18.67
C CYS A 100 -12.14 -11.17 17.37
N PHE A 101 -12.56 -9.90 17.32
CA PHE A 101 -12.41 -8.97 16.20
C PHE A 101 -12.90 -9.52 14.85
N ARG A 102 -14.06 -10.20 14.86
CA ARG A 102 -14.60 -10.96 13.72
C ARG A 102 -16.11 -10.88 13.60
N TRP A 103 -16.60 -11.16 12.40
CA TRP A 103 -18.03 -11.22 12.09
C TRP A 103 -18.58 -12.63 12.34
N VAL A 104 -19.67 -12.70 13.12
CA VAL A 104 -20.47 -13.89 13.40
C VAL A 104 -21.72 -13.82 12.52
N THR A 105 -21.77 -14.63 11.46
CA THR A 105 -22.76 -14.47 10.38
C THR A 105 -23.77 -15.61 10.27
N ASP A 106 -23.43 -16.80 10.75
CA ASP A 106 -24.26 -18.00 10.67
C ASP A 106 -24.28 -18.79 11.99
N ASP A 107 -24.87 -19.99 11.96
CA ASP A 107 -25.05 -20.86 13.12
C ASP A 107 -23.81 -21.69 13.48
N LYS A 108 -22.64 -21.41 12.87
CA LYS A 108 -21.40 -22.10 13.21
C LYS A 108 -20.84 -21.59 14.53
N GLU A 109 -20.39 -22.55 15.35
CA GLU A 109 -19.67 -22.28 16.59
C GLU A 109 -18.32 -21.60 16.29
N ILE A 110 -18.12 -20.39 16.80
CA ILE A 110 -16.82 -19.71 16.86
C ILE A 110 -16.15 -20.09 18.18
N ILE A 111 -14.87 -20.46 18.12
CA ILE A 111 -14.11 -20.88 19.29
C ILE A 111 -12.92 -19.95 19.47
N LEU A 112 -12.94 -19.18 20.56
CA LEU A 112 -11.93 -18.20 20.91
C LEU A 112 -10.89 -18.78 21.88
N ARG A 113 -9.65 -18.34 21.69
CA ARG A 113 -8.51 -18.56 22.60
C ARG A 113 -8.32 -17.35 23.49
N ASP A 114 -7.74 -17.58 24.67
CA ASP A 114 -7.29 -16.50 25.53
C ASP A 114 -6.28 -15.57 24.82
N GLY A 115 -6.27 -14.30 25.22
CA GLY A 115 -5.52 -13.23 24.57
C GLY A 115 -4.00 -13.32 24.66
N ARG A 116 -3.42 -14.26 25.41
CA ARG A 116 -1.96 -14.47 25.47
C ARG A 116 -1.46 -15.11 24.18
N ALA A 117 -0.46 -14.52 23.53
CA ALA A 117 0.10 -15.06 22.30
C ALA A 117 0.92 -16.33 22.54
N ARG A 118 0.70 -17.36 21.71
CA ARG A 118 1.38 -18.67 21.87
C ARG A 118 1.87 -19.25 20.56
N LEU A 119 3.10 -19.71 20.57
CA LEU A 119 3.71 -20.56 19.54
C LEU A 119 3.14 -22.00 19.62
N PRO A 120 3.15 -22.81 18.53
CA PRO A 120 2.61 -24.17 18.53
C PRO A 120 3.23 -25.08 19.60
N GLN A 121 4.55 -24.96 19.84
CA GLN A 121 5.27 -25.68 20.89
C GLN A 121 4.85 -25.33 22.33
N ASN A 122 4.18 -24.18 22.54
CA ASN A 122 3.76 -23.71 23.86
C ASN A 122 2.33 -24.15 24.25
N ASP A 123 1.56 -24.76 23.34
CA ASP A 123 0.26 -25.33 23.66
C ASP A 123 0.45 -26.71 24.31
N LYS A 124 0.12 -26.82 25.61
CA LYS A 124 0.36 -28.03 26.42
C LYS A 124 -0.82 -29.00 26.42
N THR A 125 -2.05 -28.49 26.40
CA THR A 125 -3.27 -29.29 26.54
C THR A 125 -3.73 -29.87 25.20
N ARG A 126 -4.43 -31.01 25.25
CA ARG A 126 -5.02 -31.64 24.06
C ARG A 126 -6.07 -30.73 23.40
N VAL A 127 -6.81 -29.97 24.22
CA VAL A 127 -7.86 -29.03 23.79
C VAL A 127 -7.25 -27.89 22.96
N ALA A 128 -6.22 -27.21 23.48
CA ALA A 128 -5.50 -26.16 22.76
C ALA A 128 -4.93 -26.64 21.41
N LYS A 129 -4.22 -27.78 21.40
CA LYS A 129 -3.64 -28.36 20.17
C LYS A 129 -4.72 -28.73 19.14
N GLN A 130 -5.86 -29.28 19.60
CA GLN A 130 -6.94 -29.67 18.71
C GLN A 130 -7.69 -28.46 18.14
N HIS A 131 -7.86 -27.38 18.93
CA HIS A 131 -8.42 -26.12 18.46
C HIS A 131 -7.54 -25.50 17.37
N ARG A 132 -6.25 -25.28 17.65
CA ARG A 132 -5.25 -24.73 16.73
C ARG A 132 -5.25 -25.43 15.37
N ARG A 133 -5.18 -26.78 15.38
CA ARG A 133 -5.17 -27.56 14.14
C ARG A 133 -6.49 -27.44 13.37
N LYS A 134 -7.64 -27.48 14.04
CA LYS A 134 -8.96 -27.31 13.41
C LYS A 134 -9.15 -25.90 12.84
N GLU A 135 -8.62 -24.87 13.51
CA GLU A 135 -8.65 -23.50 13.00
C GLU A 135 -7.90 -23.42 11.66
N LEU A 136 -6.66 -23.92 11.59
CA LEU A 136 -5.88 -23.96 10.35
C LEU A 136 -6.54 -24.82 9.27
N GLU A 137 -7.04 -26.03 9.61
CA GLU A 137 -7.80 -26.89 8.68
C GLU A 137 -9.05 -26.20 8.10
N LEU A 138 -9.67 -25.26 8.84
CA LEU A 138 -10.81 -24.47 8.37
C LEU A 138 -10.33 -23.28 7.53
N ARG A 139 -9.36 -22.49 8.02
CA ARG A 139 -8.84 -21.33 7.32
C ARG A 139 -8.25 -21.70 5.95
N GLN A 140 -7.53 -22.82 5.83
CA GLN A 140 -6.98 -23.29 4.55
C GLN A 140 -8.05 -23.70 3.52
N LYS A 141 -9.29 -24.03 3.95
CA LYS A 141 -10.44 -24.29 3.06
C LYS A 141 -11.16 -23.01 2.64
N VAL A 142 -11.15 -22.00 3.51
CA VAL A 142 -11.82 -20.70 3.32
C VAL A 142 -10.95 -19.75 2.48
N TYR A 143 -9.71 -19.54 2.88
CA TYR A 143 -8.75 -18.69 2.19
C TYR A 143 -7.91 -19.56 1.25
N ARG A 144 -8.29 -19.58 -0.03
CA ARG A 144 -7.60 -20.38 -1.07
C ARG A 144 -6.86 -19.47 -2.05
N TRP A 145 -5.75 -19.99 -2.57
CA TRP A 145 -5.00 -19.36 -3.64
C TRP A 145 -5.66 -19.59 -4.99
N ARG A 146 -5.65 -18.56 -5.84
CA ARG A 146 -5.99 -18.67 -7.26
C ARG A 146 -5.03 -17.82 -8.09
N GLU A 147 -4.65 -18.31 -9.26
CA GLU A 147 -3.95 -17.49 -10.26
C GLU A 147 -5.01 -16.63 -10.97
N TRP A 148 -5.03 -15.32 -10.70
CA TRP A 148 -6.00 -14.41 -11.32
C TRP A 148 -5.67 -14.12 -12.79
N HIS A 149 -4.38 -14.03 -13.12
CA HIS A 149 -3.88 -13.98 -14.49
C HIS A 149 -2.52 -14.69 -14.58
N PRO A 150 -2.22 -15.45 -15.66
CA PRO A 150 -0.91 -16.05 -15.88
C PRO A 150 0.27 -15.13 -15.54
N GLY A 151 1.15 -15.60 -14.66
CA GLY A 151 2.39 -14.90 -14.29
C GLY A 151 2.24 -13.73 -13.30
N PHE A 152 1.07 -13.55 -12.69
CA PHE A 152 0.89 -12.69 -11.52
C PHE A 152 1.28 -13.44 -10.22
N PRO A 153 1.47 -12.72 -9.10
CA PRO A 153 1.32 -13.32 -7.78
C PRO A 153 -0.03 -14.02 -7.64
N MET A 154 -0.09 -15.08 -6.82
CA MET A 154 -1.36 -15.73 -6.49
C MET A 154 -2.23 -14.78 -5.66
N SER A 155 -3.53 -14.71 -5.95
CA SER A 155 -4.52 -13.89 -5.24
C SER A 155 -5.52 -14.76 -4.47
N ILE A 156 -6.49 -14.11 -3.82
CA ILE A 156 -7.63 -14.80 -3.21
C ILE A 156 -8.53 -15.44 -4.29
N ASP A 157 -9.06 -16.62 -3.97
CA ASP A 157 -10.03 -17.37 -4.76
C ASP A 157 -11.46 -16.86 -4.61
N ALA A 158 -11.70 -15.62 -5.06
CA ALA A 158 -13.03 -14.98 -5.10
C ALA A 158 -13.15 -14.10 -6.34
N ASN A 159 -14.24 -14.20 -7.12
CA ASN A 159 -14.43 -13.41 -8.34
C ASN A 159 -14.95 -12.00 -8.07
N THR A 160 -15.68 -11.83 -6.97
CA THR A 160 -16.30 -10.58 -6.55
C THR A 160 -16.07 -10.35 -5.06
N HIS A 161 -16.14 -9.09 -4.61
CA HIS A 161 -16.03 -8.72 -3.19
C HIS A 161 -17.03 -9.51 -2.31
N LYS A 162 -18.24 -9.78 -2.82
CA LYS A 162 -19.29 -10.53 -2.12
C LYS A 162 -18.98 -12.02 -1.90
N GLU A 163 -18.04 -12.59 -2.66
CA GLU A 163 -17.58 -13.97 -2.47
C GLU A 163 -16.50 -14.08 -1.37
N LEU A 164 -15.93 -12.95 -0.92
CA LEU A 164 -14.96 -12.93 0.16
C LEU A 164 -15.62 -13.31 1.50
N PRO A 165 -14.93 -14.03 2.40
CA PRO A 165 -15.36 -14.20 3.78
C PRO A 165 -15.61 -12.83 4.45
N ARG A 166 -16.69 -12.70 5.24
CA ARG A 166 -17.10 -11.43 5.85
C ARG A 166 -15.98 -10.77 6.68
N ASP A 167 -15.14 -11.57 7.33
CA ASP A 167 -13.95 -11.14 8.09
C ASP A 167 -12.90 -10.35 7.28
N ILE A 168 -12.91 -10.42 5.94
CA ILE A 168 -11.99 -9.67 5.06
C ILE A 168 -12.73 -8.80 4.03
N GLN A 169 -14.03 -8.58 4.23
CA GLN A 169 -14.79 -7.57 3.48
C GLN A 169 -14.68 -6.21 4.19
N PHE A 170 -14.72 -5.12 3.41
CA PHE A 170 -15.04 -3.80 3.95
C PHE A 170 -16.34 -3.81 4.78
N ASP A 171 -16.36 -2.99 5.84
CA ASP A 171 -17.54 -2.80 6.71
C ASP A 171 -18.79 -2.39 5.90
N SER A 172 -18.60 -1.62 4.83
CA SER A 172 -19.65 -1.20 3.90
C SER A 172 -19.24 -1.46 2.45
N GLU A 173 -20.01 -2.29 1.73
CA GLU A 173 -19.85 -2.56 0.29
C GLU A 173 -19.82 -1.28 -0.58
N LYS A 174 -20.46 -0.19 -0.12
CA LYS A 174 -20.57 1.08 -0.85
C LYS A 174 -19.62 2.17 -0.34
N GLY A 175 -18.86 1.90 0.73
CA GLY A 175 -17.90 2.86 1.29
C GLY A 175 -16.63 2.97 0.45
N ILE A 176 -16.14 1.83 -0.04
CA ILE A 176 -14.90 1.73 -0.82
C ILE A 176 -15.22 1.00 -2.13
N ASP A 177 -15.95 1.69 -3.01
CA ASP A 177 -16.25 1.25 -4.39
C ASP A 177 -15.66 2.26 -5.38
N PHE A 178 -14.83 1.77 -6.31
CA PHE A 178 -14.11 2.63 -7.25
C PHE A 178 -15.06 3.44 -8.16
N VAL A 179 -16.19 2.86 -8.59
CA VAL A 179 -17.13 3.54 -9.50
C VAL A 179 -17.80 4.71 -8.79
N LEU A 180 -18.31 4.49 -7.58
CA LEU A 180 -18.90 5.53 -6.73
C LEU A 180 -17.86 6.58 -6.33
N ASN A 181 -16.67 6.18 -5.91
CA ASN A 181 -15.64 7.10 -5.43
C ASN A 181 -15.08 7.98 -6.56
N TYR A 182 -14.83 7.42 -7.75
CA TYR A 182 -14.37 8.22 -8.89
C TYR A 182 -15.47 9.14 -9.42
N SER A 183 -16.74 8.69 -9.45
CA SER A 183 -17.87 9.52 -9.87
C SER A 183 -18.08 10.71 -8.91
N LYS A 184 -18.05 10.47 -7.59
CA LYS A 184 -18.11 11.52 -6.57
C LYS A 184 -16.92 12.49 -6.67
N ALA A 185 -15.71 11.97 -6.93
CA ALA A 185 -14.53 12.81 -7.13
C ALA A 185 -14.71 13.75 -8.34
N ILE A 186 -15.16 13.21 -9.48
CA ILE A 186 -15.45 13.97 -10.70
C ILE A 186 -16.51 15.06 -10.48
N GLU A 187 -17.51 14.81 -9.64
CA GLU A 187 -18.53 15.78 -9.23
C GLU A 187 -17.95 16.85 -8.30
N ASN A 188 -17.26 16.46 -7.23
CA ASN A 188 -16.62 17.37 -6.26
C ASN A 188 -15.56 18.28 -6.89
N LEU A 189 -14.88 17.79 -7.92
CA LEU A 189 -13.89 18.55 -8.70
C LEU A 189 -14.52 19.42 -9.81
N TYR A 190 -15.85 19.42 -9.95
CA TYR A 190 -16.61 20.17 -10.97
C TYR A 190 -16.17 19.88 -12.43
N VAL A 191 -15.65 18.66 -12.68
CA VAL A 191 -15.19 18.20 -14.01
C VAL A 191 -16.17 17.25 -14.70
N ASN A 192 -17.29 16.90 -14.06
CA ASN A 192 -18.36 16.04 -14.59
C ASN A 192 -18.78 16.33 -16.05
N ARG A 193 -18.87 17.61 -16.44
CA ARG A 193 -19.18 18.03 -17.83
C ARG A 193 -18.23 17.48 -18.90
N PHE A 194 -17.03 17.04 -18.51
CA PHE A 194 -16.01 16.50 -19.40
C PHE A 194 -16.00 14.97 -19.47
N MET A 195 -16.73 14.26 -18.61
CA MET A 195 -16.62 12.81 -18.36
C MET A 195 -16.79 11.92 -19.60
N HIS A 196 -17.42 12.42 -20.66
CA HIS A 196 -17.63 11.72 -21.94
C HIS A 196 -16.93 12.38 -23.14
N MET A 197 -16.11 13.42 -22.93
CA MET A 197 -15.48 14.21 -24.00
C MET A 197 -14.16 13.59 -24.52
N PHE A 198 -14.20 12.29 -24.85
CA PHE A 198 -13.02 11.49 -25.22
C PHE A 198 -12.34 11.87 -26.55
N GLN A 199 -13.00 12.71 -27.36
CA GLN A 199 -12.51 13.17 -28.67
C GLN A 199 -12.26 14.69 -28.70
N SER A 200 -12.21 15.35 -27.54
CA SER A 200 -12.02 16.81 -27.44
C SER A 200 -10.73 17.15 -26.73
N SER A 201 -9.75 17.68 -27.46
CA SER A 201 -8.52 18.24 -26.88
C SER A 201 -8.82 19.46 -26.00
N TRP A 202 -7.89 19.80 -25.12
CA TRP A 202 -7.76 21.15 -24.59
C TRP A 202 -7.40 22.12 -25.73
N ASN A 203 -7.82 23.38 -25.63
CA ASN A 203 -7.51 24.37 -26.67
C ASN A 203 -6.06 24.87 -26.56
N ASP A 204 -5.62 25.09 -25.31
CA ASP A 204 -4.29 25.51 -24.90
C ASP A 204 -4.07 25.10 -23.43
N PHE A 205 -2.88 25.39 -22.87
CA PHE A 205 -2.61 25.12 -21.46
C PHE A 205 -3.51 25.96 -20.51
N ALA A 206 -3.87 27.19 -20.89
CA ALA A 206 -4.72 28.06 -20.09
C ALA A 206 -6.17 27.52 -19.98
N ASP A 207 -6.63 26.75 -20.97
CA ASP A 207 -7.95 26.09 -20.94
C ASP A 207 -8.03 25.03 -19.84
N PHE A 208 -6.96 24.25 -19.64
CA PHE A 208 -6.85 23.32 -18.53
C PHE A 208 -6.58 24.06 -17.20
N GLU A 209 -5.69 25.04 -17.19
CA GLU A 209 -5.34 25.87 -16.03
C GLU A 209 -6.58 26.50 -15.36
N ARG A 210 -7.49 27.09 -16.16
CA ARG A 210 -8.76 27.70 -15.66
C ARG A 210 -9.67 26.75 -14.87
N ILE A 211 -9.50 25.44 -15.05
CA ILE A 211 -10.19 24.39 -14.30
C ILE A 211 -9.33 23.97 -13.12
N PHE A 212 -8.05 23.70 -13.38
CA PHE A 212 -7.09 23.22 -12.39
C PHE A 212 -6.94 24.15 -11.18
N VAL A 213 -6.88 25.47 -11.37
CA VAL A 213 -6.77 26.46 -10.26
C VAL A 213 -7.96 26.44 -9.28
N ARG A 214 -9.06 25.77 -9.63
CA ARG A 214 -10.24 25.61 -8.75
C ARG A 214 -10.18 24.36 -7.87
N ILE A 215 -9.27 23.43 -8.19
CA ILE A 215 -9.15 22.10 -7.58
C ILE A 215 -7.74 21.80 -7.08
N SER A 216 -6.77 22.67 -7.36
CA SER A 216 -5.39 22.53 -6.94
C SER A 216 -5.20 22.65 -5.42
N ASN A 217 -4.28 21.86 -4.89
CA ASN A 217 -3.68 22.07 -3.58
C ASN A 217 -2.27 22.71 -3.71
N THR A 218 -1.64 23.06 -2.58
CA THR A 218 -0.35 23.75 -2.51
C THR A 218 0.77 23.11 -3.34
N ILE A 219 0.91 21.78 -3.35
CA ILE A 219 1.98 21.10 -4.10
C ILE A 219 1.61 21.04 -5.59
N SER A 220 0.35 20.74 -5.90
CA SER A 220 -0.12 20.65 -7.29
C SER A 220 -0.11 22.01 -8.01
N GLU A 221 -0.37 23.11 -7.30
CA GLU A 221 -0.23 24.48 -7.80
C GLU A 221 1.24 24.84 -8.05
N TYR A 222 2.14 24.44 -7.14
CA TYR A 222 3.58 24.59 -7.33
C TYR A 222 4.06 23.79 -8.56
N VAL A 223 3.57 22.56 -8.76
CA VAL A 223 3.86 21.76 -9.97
C VAL A 223 3.34 22.50 -11.22
N MET A 224 2.12 23.03 -11.23
CA MET A 224 1.60 23.82 -12.36
C MET A 224 2.50 25.02 -12.70
N GLN A 225 3.06 25.70 -11.69
CA GLN A 225 3.95 26.85 -11.88
C GLN A 225 5.36 26.43 -12.38
N HIS A 226 5.87 25.28 -11.95
CA HIS A 226 7.28 24.91 -12.11
C HIS A 226 7.56 23.67 -12.99
N TRP A 227 6.56 22.94 -13.51
CA TRP A 227 6.76 21.67 -14.24
C TRP A 227 7.65 21.75 -15.50
N GLN A 228 7.79 22.93 -16.11
CA GLN A 228 8.68 23.13 -17.27
C GLN A 228 10.17 23.20 -16.86
N GLU A 229 10.48 23.43 -15.57
CA GLU A 229 11.85 23.56 -15.08
C GLU A 229 12.56 22.21 -14.97
N ASP A 230 13.82 22.17 -15.40
CA ASP A 230 14.67 20.96 -15.33
C ASP A 230 14.94 20.51 -13.88
N PHE A 231 15.05 21.47 -12.95
CA PHE A 231 15.14 21.14 -11.52
C PHE A 231 13.87 20.50 -10.99
N MET A 232 12.69 20.97 -11.40
CA MET A 232 11.40 20.43 -10.96
C MET A 232 11.15 19.02 -11.51
N PHE A 233 11.62 18.77 -12.74
CA PHE A 233 11.66 17.42 -13.33
C PHE A 233 12.62 16.49 -12.56
N GLY A 234 13.87 16.92 -12.33
CA GLY A 234 14.88 16.13 -11.60
C GLY A 234 14.52 15.86 -10.13
N TYR A 235 13.89 16.83 -9.45
CA TYR A 235 13.44 16.70 -8.06
C TYR A 235 12.44 15.55 -7.85
N GLN A 236 11.59 15.26 -8.84
CA GLN A 236 10.56 14.23 -8.73
C GLN A 236 11.11 12.80 -8.65
N PHE A 237 12.29 12.55 -9.21
CA PHE A 237 12.98 11.26 -9.08
C PHE A 237 13.45 10.94 -7.66
N LEU A 238 13.51 11.96 -6.79
CA LEU A 238 13.91 11.84 -5.39
C LEU A 238 12.72 12.01 -4.43
N ASN A 239 11.78 12.90 -4.75
CA ASN A 239 10.77 13.38 -3.80
C ASN A 239 9.35 13.48 -4.39
N GLY A 240 9.15 13.02 -5.64
CA GLY A 240 7.86 12.98 -6.31
C GLY A 240 7.04 11.73 -5.97
N CYS A 241 6.09 11.38 -6.84
CA CYS A 241 5.25 10.19 -6.66
C CYS A 241 5.94 8.85 -6.90
N ASN A 242 7.02 8.79 -7.69
CA ASN A 242 7.73 7.55 -8.01
C ASN A 242 9.24 7.63 -7.73
N PRO A 243 9.69 7.86 -6.49
CA PRO A 243 11.08 8.17 -6.13
C PRO A 243 12.01 6.94 -6.13
N VAL A 244 11.76 5.96 -7.00
CA VAL A 244 12.40 4.64 -7.04
C VAL A 244 13.10 4.31 -8.36
N MET A 245 12.86 5.08 -9.43
CA MET A 245 13.39 4.77 -10.77
C MET A 245 14.84 5.20 -11.02
N MET A 246 15.32 6.23 -10.32
CA MET A 246 16.68 6.73 -10.51
C MET A 246 17.71 5.82 -9.82
N GLN A 247 18.87 5.65 -10.45
CA GLN A 247 20.05 4.97 -9.92
C GLN A 247 21.34 5.69 -10.31
N LYS A 248 22.40 5.55 -9.51
CA LYS A 248 23.73 6.11 -9.78
C LYS A 248 24.38 5.34 -10.94
N SER A 249 24.91 6.08 -11.92
CA SER A 249 25.52 5.49 -13.10
C SER A 249 26.99 5.15 -12.85
N THR A 250 27.41 3.96 -13.25
CA THR A 250 28.83 3.51 -13.21
C THR A 250 29.45 3.39 -14.60
N LYS A 251 28.62 3.36 -15.65
CA LYS A 251 29.01 3.46 -17.07
C LYS A 251 27.85 4.05 -17.88
N ILE A 252 28.16 4.68 -19.01
CA ILE A 252 27.14 5.06 -19.99
C ILE A 252 26.53 3.76 -20.57
N PRO A 253 25.18 3.62 -20.68
CA PRO A 253 24.56 2.45 -21.29
C PRO A 253 24.93 2.31 -22.77
N ASP A 254 25.22 1.09 -23.23
CA ASP A 254 25.72 0.86 -24.59
C ASP A 254 24.65 1.17 -25.67
N ASN A 255 23.37 1.14 -25.29
CA ASN A 255 22.22 1.51 -26.12
C ASN A 255 21.80 2.99 -25.99
N PHE A 256 22.58 3.80 -25.26
CA PHE A 256 22.36 5.24 -25.10
C PHE A 256 23.64 6.00 -25.48
N PRO A 257 23.90 6.22 -26.78
CA PRO A 257 25.16 6.79 -27.30
C PRO A 257 25.26 8.32 -27.10
N VAL A 258 25.02 8.80 -25.88
CA VAL A 258 25.31 10.17 -25.47
C VAL A 258 26.82 10.37 -25.35
N THR A 259 27.32 11.52 -25.82
CA THR A 259 28.74 11.84 -25.84
C THR A 259 29.03 13.09 -25.00
N SER A 260 30.27 13.24 -24.52
CA SER A 260 30.71 14.44 -23.80
C SER A 260 30.37 15.75 -24.54
N ALA A 261 30.54 15.80 -25.87
CA ALA A 261 30.22 16.98 -26.68
C ALA A 261 28.73 17.33 -26.74
N MET A 262 27.82 16.36 -26.50
CA MET A 262 26.38 16.62 -26.47
C MET A 262 25.91 17.26 -25.17
N VAL A 263 26.64 17.05 -24.07
CA VAL A 263 26.23 17.49 -22.73
C VAL A 263 27.23 18.48 -22.10
N GLU A 264 28.28 18.87 -22.82
CA GLU A 264 29.34 19.80 -22.38
C GLU A 264 28.78 21.05 -21.71
N SER A 265 27.76 21.68 -22.31
CA SER A 265 27.09 22.87 -21.78
C SER A 265 26.31 22.66 -20.47
N CYS A 266 26.13 21.41 -20.05
CA CYS A 266 25.42 21.03 -18.83
C CYS A 266 26.36 20.58 -17.70
N LEU A 267 27.64 20.31 -18.00
CA LEU A 267 28.64 19.92 -17.00
C LEU A 267 29.27 21.18 -16.38
N GLU A 268 29.45 21.19 -15.06
CA GLU A 268 29.81 22.40 -14.30
C GLU A 268 31.19 22.29 -13.60
N ARG A 269 32.00 21.28 -13.94
CA ARG A 269 33.25 20.93 -13.22
C ARG A 269 34.50 20.83 -14.09
N ASP A 270 34.43 21.25 -15.36
CA ASP A 270 35.52 21.09 -16.35
C ASP A 270 36.00 19.63 -16.51
N LEU A 271 35.06 18.68 -16.41
CA LEU A 271 35.25 17.23 -16.55
C LEU A 271 34.52 16.71 -17.79
N THR A 272 35.02 15.64 -18.41
CA THR A 272 34.24 14.93 -19.45
C THR A 272 33.06 14.16 -18.84
N LEU A 273 32.09 13.74 -19.66
CA LEU A 273 30.97 12.91 -19.19
C LEU A 273 31.47 11.60 -18.57
N GLU A 274 32.50 10.98 -19.13
CA GLU A 274 33.10 9.75 -18.61
C GLU A 274 33.82 9.98 -17.27
N GLU A 275 34.32 11.19 -17.04
CA GLU A 275 34.91 11.61 -15.77
C GLU A 275 33.84 11.94 -14.72
N GLU A 276 32.73 12.57 -15.10
CA GLU A 276 31.58 12.81 -14.20
C GLU A 276 30.85 11.50 -13.81
N VAL A 277 30.82 10.49 -14.70
CA VAL A 277 30.40 9.13 -14.35
C VAL A 277 31.33 8.53 -13.30
N LYS A 278 32.66 8.60 -13.49
CA LYS A 278 33.65 8.09 -12.51
C LYS A 278 33.60 8.84 -11.18
N ALA A 279 33.34 10.15 -11.21
CA ALA A 279 33.14 10.98 -10.03
C ALA A 279 31.80 10.72 -9.32
N GLY A 280 30.89 9.94 -9.92
CA GLY A 280 29.61 9.58 -9.34
C GLY A 280 28.56 10.68 -9.41
N ASN A 281 28.71 11.67 -10.29
CA ASN A 281 27.76 12.77 -10.46
C ASN A 281 26.68 12.48 -11.54
N ILE A 282 26.77 11.35 -12.23
CA ILE A 282 25.80 10.96 -13.27
C ILE A 282 24.86 9.87 -12.76
N TYR A 283 23.58 10.02 -13.08
CA TYR A 283 22.47 9.15 -12.70
C TYR A 283 21.65 8.79 -13.94
N ILE A 284 20.99 7.64 -13.91
CA ILE A 284 20.10 7.17 -14.98
C ILE A 284 18.74 6.82 -14.37
N ALA A 285 17.67 7.17 -15.08
CA ALA A 285 16.37 6.54 -14.95
C ALA A 285 16.04 5.85 -16.29
N ASP A 286 15.96 4.53 -16.26
CA ASP A 286 15.76 3.68 -17.44
C ASP A 286 14.40 2.99 -17.38
N TYR A 287 13.62 3.15 -18.43
CA TYR A 287 12.27 2.60 -18.58
C TYR A 287 12.22 1.43 -19.57
N ALA A 288 13.32 0.71 -19.77
CA ALA A 288 13.39 -0.51 -20.59
C ALA A 288 12.27 -1.53 -20.32
N ILE A 289 11.72 -1.58 -19.10
CA ILE A 289 10.56 -2.42 -18.76
C ILE A 289 9.29 -2.13 -19.60
N MET A 290 9.18 -0.91 -20.13
CA MET A 290 8.10 -0.47 -21.03
C MET A 290 8.31 -0.91 -22.49
N GLU A 291 9.52 -1.36 -22.87
CA GLU A 291 9.81 -1.73 -24.25
C GLU A 291 8.96 -2.93 -24.70
N GLY A 292 8.25 -2.78 -25.81
CA GLY A 292 7.32 -3.79 -26.32
C GLY A 292 6.18 -4.10 -25.35
N ILE A 293 5.67 -3.10 -24.63
CA ILE A 293 4.33 -3.15 -24.00
C ILE A 293 3.30 -2.67 -25.03
N SER A 294 2.18 -3.38 -25.13
CA SER A 294 1.07 -3.04 -26.02
C SER A 294 0.39 -1.73 -25.59
N PRO A 295 0.29 -0.69 -26.44
CA PRO A 295 -0.47 0.51 -26.13
C PRO A 295 -1.99 0.22 -26.13
N ASN A 296 -2.75 1.07 -25.45
CA ASN A 296 -4.20 0.87 -25.33
C ASN A 296 -4.93 1.10 -26.67
N SER A 297 -5.60 0.06 -27.17
CA SER A 297 -6.41 0.07 -28.40
C SER A 297 -7.92 -0.09 -28.18
N THR A 298 -8.44 0.12 -26.96
CA THR A 298 -9.89 -0.08 -26.67
C THR A 298 -10.79 0.99 -27.27
N ASP A 299 -10.25 2.18 -27.57
CA ASP A 299 -10.94 3.27 -28.26
C ASP A 299 -10.47 3.32 -29.72
N PRO A 300 -11.24 2.82 -30.70
CA PRO A 300 -10.83 2.79 -32.10
C PRO A 300 -10.74 4.19 -32.72
N CYS A 301 -11.30 5.22 -32.08
CA CYS A 301 -11.24 6.60 -32.53
C CYS A 301 -10.00 7.36 -31.99
N THR A 302 -9.25 6.78 -31.04
CA THR A 302 -8.06 7.42 -30.46
C THR A 302 -6.92 6.42 -30.32
N LEU A 303 -5.98 6.47 -31.28
CA LEU A 303 -4.69 5.81 -31.15
C LEU A 303 -3.94 6.36 -29.92
N GLN A 304 -3.47 5.45 -29.08
CA GLN A 304 -2.65 5.76 -27.91
C GLN A 304 -1.26 5.15 -28.11
N TYR A 305 -0.25 5.75 -27.46
CA TYR A 305 1.16 5.44 -27.69
C TYR A 305 1.91 5.38 -26.35
N LEU A 306 2.95 4.54 -26.31
CA LEU A 306 3.86 4.37 -25.18
C LEU A 306 5.30 4.64 -25.64
N ALA A 307 6.18 4.91 -24.68
CA ALA A 307 7.62 5.05 -24.88
C ALA A 307 8.37 4.22 -23.84
N ALA A 308 9.65 3.94 -24.11
CA ALA A 308 10.55 3.24 -23.19
C ALA A 308 11.85 4.03 -23.02
N PRO A 309 11.77 5.26 -22.46
CA PRO A 309 12.87 6.21 -22.50
C PRO A 309 14.05 5.83 -21.60
N ILE A 310 15.21 6.41 -21.91
CA ILE A 310 16.39 6.45 -21.05
C ILE A 310 16.66 7.92 -20.76
N CYS A 311 16.68 8.29 -19.48
CA CYS A 311 16.94 9.65 -19.02
C CYS A 311 18.25 9.70 -18.23
N MET A 312 19.21 10.51 -18.70
CA MET A 312 20.43 10.82 -17.98
C MET A 312 20.25 12.10 -17.19
N LEU A 313 20.62 12.04 -15.91
CA LEU A 313 20.58 13.16 -14.99
C LEU A 313 21.97 13.40 -14.39
N TYR A 314 22.25 14.66 -14.08
CA TYR A 314 23.52 15.14 -13.58
C TYR A 314 23.34 15.84 -12.23
N LYS A 315 24.22 15.55 -11.29
CA LYS A 315 24.33 16.25 -10.02
C LYS A 315 25.24 17.46 -10.16
N ASN A 316 24.61 18.62 -10.19
CA ASN A 316 25.26 19.92 -10.35
C ASN A 316 26.02 20.35 -9.06
N VAL A 317 26.76 21.46 -9.07
CA VAL A 317 27.58 21.93 -7.94
C VAL A 317 26.76 22.40 -6.74
N GLN A 318 25.47 22.69 -6.93
CA GLN A 318 24.49 22.95 -5.87
C GLN A 318 23.87 21.64 -5.34
N ASN A 319 24.46 20.49 -5.71
CA ASN A 319 23.96 19.12 -5.55
C ASN A 319 22.63 18.81 -6.24
N LYS A 320 22.07 19.72 -7.05
CA LYS A 320 20.78 19.51 -7.72
C LYS A 320 20.90 18.47 -8.83
N ILE A 321 19.93 17.55 -8.90
CA ILE A 321 19.74 16.62 -10.01
C ILE A 321 19.00 17.35 -11.13
N LEU A 322 19.61 17.39 -12.31
CA LEU A 322 19.08 18.01 -13.53
C LEU A 322 19.12 17.01 -14.69
N PRO A 323 18.06 16.85 -15.51
CA PRO A 323 18.13 16.09 -16.75
C PRO A 323 19.09 16.73 -17.76
N ILE A 324 19.94 15.93 -18.40
CA ILE A 324 20.93 16.39 -19.40
C ILE A 324 20.82 15.69 -20.76
N ALA A 325 20.22 14.51 -20.82
CA ALA A 325 19.92 13.82 -22.09
C ALA A 325 18.72 12.88 -21.93
N ILE A 326 17.89 12.78 -22.98
CA ILE A 326 16.73 11.87 -23.05
C ILE A 326 16.68 11.18 -24.41
N GLN A 327 16.69 9.85 -24.43
CA GLN A 327 16.34 9.04 -25.60
C GLN A 327 14.95 8.42 -25.36
N LEU A 328 14.05 8.38 -26.35
CA LEU A 328 12.64 7.99 -26.13
C LEU A 328 12.33 6.50 -26.36
N GLY A 329 13.15 5.82 -27.17
CA GLY A 329 13.19 4.37 -27.29
C GLY A 329 14.51 3.76 -26.80
N GLN A 330 14.53 2.45 -26.58
CA GLN A 330 15.72 1.72 -26.13
C GLN A 330 16.74 1.43 -27.23
N THR A 331 16.33 1.39 -28.50
CA THR A 331 17.24 1.17 -29.63
C THR A 331 17.63 2.52 -30.26
N PRO A 332 18.91 2.91 -30.28
CA PRO A 332 19.34 4.19 -30.88
C PRO A 332 19.25 4.15 -32.42
N GLY A 333 18.89 5.27 -33.04
CA GLY A 333 18.71 5.38 -34.49
C GLY A 333 18.42 6.81 -34.96
N GLU A 334 18.41 7.05 -36.27
CA GLU A 334 18.08 8.37 -36.84
C GLU A 334 16.64 8.83 -36.53
N ASP A 335 15.75 7.88 -36.25
CA ASP A 335 14.35 8.06 -35.87
C ASP A 335 14.11 8.03 -34.35
N ASN A 336 15.14 7.80 -33.54
CA ASN A 336 15.10 7.89 -32.08
C ASN A 336 16.23 8.82 -31.57
N PRO A 337 16.10 10.14 -31.82
CA PRO A 337 17.12 11.10 -31.46
C PRO A 337 17.28 11.26 -29.94
N ILE A 338 18.50 11.56 -29.50
CA ILE A 338 18.79 11.96 -28.13
C ILE A 338 18.48 13.46 -27.99
N PHE A 339 17.43 13.77 -27.23
CA PHE A 339 17.03 15.13 -26.88
C PHE A 339 17.89 15.70 -25.74
N LEU A 340 18.14 17.00 -25.78
CA LEU A 340 19.05 17.74 -24.91
C LEU A 340 18.39 19.04 -24.41
N PRO A 341 18.77 19.59 -23.24
CA PRO A 341 18.31 20.91 -22.77
C PRO A 341 18.59 22.08 -23.73
N THR A 342 19.52 21.89 -24.67
CA THR A 342 19.93 22.87 -25.69
C THR A 342 19.12 22.79 -27.00
N ASP A 343 18.20 21.82 -27.13
CA ASP A 343 17.31 21.72 -28.29
C ASP A 343 16.22 22.81 -28.26
N ASP A 344 15.31 22.84 -29.24
CA ASP A 344 14.16 23.74 -29.17
C ASP A 344 13.34 23.50 -27.89
N LYS A 345 12.80 24.60 -27.35
CA LYS A 345 11.99 24.61 -26.13
C LYS A 345 10.93 23.49 -26.12
N TYR A 346 10.25 23.25 -27.24
CA TYR A 346 9.16 22.27 -27.32
C TYR A 346 9.64 20.85 -27.60
N ASP A 347 10.76 20.66 -28.27
CA ASP A 347 11.41 19.34 -28.40
C ASP A 347 11.81 18.83 -27.00
N TRP A 348 12.57 19.64 -26.24
CA TRP A 348 13.02 19.28 -24.90
C TRP A 348 11.86 19.09 -23.92
N LEU A 349 10.86 19.98 -23.98
CA LEU A 349 9.66 19.85 -23.14
C LEU A 349 8.88 18.56 -23.46
N LEU A 350 8.68 18.22 -24.73
CA LEU A 350 7.97 16.99 -25.10
C LEU A 350 8.77 15.73 -24.71
N ALA A 351 10.09 15.75 -24.86
CA ALA A 351 10.95 14.65 -24.39
C ALA A 351 10.77 14.39 -22.87
N LYS A 352 10.75 15.46 -22.06
CA LYS A 352 10.44 15.37 -20.62
C LYS A 352 9.01 14.85 -20.35
N ILE A 353 8.00 15.32 -21.08
CA ILE A 353 6.60 14.85 -20.95
C ILE A 353 6.51 13.34 -21.19
N TRP A 354 7.23 12.79 -22.19
CA TRP A 354 7.28 11.35 -22.44
C TRP A 354 7.91 10.54 -21.31
N VAL A 355 8.99 11.06 -20.70
CA VAL A 355 9.58 10.43 -19.50
C VAL A 355 8.60 10.46 -18.33
N ARG A 356 7.89 11.57 -18.10
CA ARG A 356 6.85 11.66 -17.06
C ARG A 356 5.67 10.70 -17.31
N SER A 357 5.28 10.48 -18.56
CA SER A 357 4.22 9.52 -18.90
C SER A 357 4.67 8.07 -18.65
N SER A 358 5.91 7.73 -19.03
CA SER A 358 6.51 6.42 -18.76
C SER A 358 6.68 6.17 -17.25
N ASP A 359 7.08 7.20 -16.49
CA ASP A 359 7.13 7.19 -15.03
C ASP A 359 5.76 6.92 -14.41
N PHE A 360 4.70 7.58 -14.91
CA PHE A 360 3.33 7.34 -14.44
C PHE A 360 2.87 5.89 -14.70
N HIS A 361 3.18 5.33 -15.87
CA HIS A 361 2.80 3.93 -16.19
C HIS A 361 3.50 2.91 -15.28
N VAL A 362 4.81 3.09 -15.03
CA VAL A 362 5.57 2.24 -14.11
C VAL A 362 5.14 2.47 -12.66
N HIS A 363 4.88 3.72 -12.25
CA HIS A 363 4.32 4.05 -10.94
C HIS A 363 3.02 3.29 -10.68
N GLN A 364 2.00 3.46 -11.52
CA GLN A 364 0.68 2.87 -11.29
C GLN A 364 0.71 1.34 -11.28
N THR A 365 1.47 0.74 -12.20
CA THR A 365 1.45 -0.70 -12.40
C THR A 365 2.41 -1.45 -11.50
N VAL A 366 3.67 -0.98 -11.45
CA VAL A 366 4.77 -1.70 -10.80
C VAL A 366 4.93 -1.18 -9.39
N THR A 367 5.20 0.11 -9.21
CA THR A 367 5.48 0.67 -7.88
C THR A 367 4.27 0.60 -6.95
N HIS A 368 3.07 0.81 -7.48
CA HIS A 368 1.80 0.83 -6.74
C HIS A 368 1.09 -0.54 -6.79
N LEU A 369 0.41 -0.89 -7.89
CA LEU A 369 -0.42 -2.11 -7.95
C LEU A 369 0.36 -3.39 -7.61
N LEU A 370 1.44 -3.69 -8.34
CA LEU A 370 2.19 -4.92 -8.10
C LEU A 370 2.87 -4.90 -6.74
N ARG A 371 3.83 -4.00 -6.55
CA ARG A 371 4.76 -4.10 -5.42
C ARG A 371 4.04 -3.96 -4.08
N THR A 372 3.00 -3.12 -4.01
CA THR A 372 2.22 -2.90 -2.77
C THR A 372 0.96 -3.76 -2.69
N HIS A 373 -0.03 -3.59 -3.57
CA HIS A 373 -1.36 -4.20 -3.39
C HIS A 373 -1.31 -5.71 -3.54
N LEU A 374 -0.87 -6.20 -4.71
CA LEU A 374 -0.89 -7.63 -5.04
C LEU A 374 0.02 -8.46 -4.13
N ILE A 375 1.07 -7.85 -3.58
CA ILE A 375 2.01 -8.60 -2.74
C ILE A 375 1.70 -8.43 -1.24
N SER A 376 1.10 -7.32 -0.80
CA SER A 376 0.44 -7.26 0.52
C SER A 376 -0.65 -8.34 0.61
N GLU A 377 -1.40 -8.54 -0.48
CA GLU A 377 -2.34 -9.65 -0.60
C GLU A 377 -1.69 -11.01 -0.37
N VAL A 378 -0.51 -11.29 -0.93
CA VAL A 378 0.18 -12.56 -0.68
C VAL A 378 0.54 -12.74 0.79
N PHE A 379 1.09 -11.71 1.46
CA PHE A 379 1.32 -11.79 2.91
C PHE A 379 0.01 -12.06 3.68
N GLY A 380 -1.06 -11.34 3.35
CA GLY A 380 -2.35 -11.45 4.03
C GLY A 380 -2.95 -12.84 3.90
N ILE A 381 -3.02 -13.39 2.69
CA ILE A 381 -3.58 -14.73 2.44
C ILE A 381 -2.70 -15.81 3.10
N ALA A 382 -1.37 -15.72 3.00
CA ALA A 382 -0.48 -16.67 3.68
C ALA A 382 -0.65 -16.62 5.21
N MET A 383 -0.79 -15.42 5.79
CA MET A 383 -1.06 -15.23 7.22
C MET A 383 -2.39 -15.90 7.62
N PHE A 384 -3.48 -15.61 6.89
CA PHE A 384 -4.76 -16.24 7.15
C PHE A 384 -4.69 -17.77 7.00
N ARG A 385 -3.92 -18.31 6.06
CA ARG A 385 -3.84 -19.76 5.81
C ARG A 385 -2.98 -20.55 6.81
N GLN A 386 -1.91 -19.96 7.31
CA GLN A 386 -0.88 -20.69 8.07
C GLN A 386 -0.73 -20.28 9.52
N LEU A 387 -1.22 -19.10 9.91
CA LEU A 387 -1.08 -18.59 11.28
C LEU A 387 -2.47 -18.52 11.97
N PRO A 388 -2.69 -19.25 13.08
CA PRO A 388 -3.94 -19.20 13.85
C PRO A 388 -4.04 -17.87 14.62
N ALA A 389 -5.24 -17.45 15.01
CA ALA A 389 -5.46 -16.15 15.69
C ALA A 389 -4.60 -15.98 16.97
N VAL A 390 -4.27 -17.08 17.64
CA VAL A 390 -3.48 -17.07 18.86
C VAL A 390 -1.97 -16.81 18.63
N HIS A 391 -1.46 -17.01 17.41
CA HIS A 391 -0.04 -16.90 17.09
C HIS A 391 0.43 -15.42 17.11
N PRO A 392 1.59 -15.07 17.70
CA PRO A 392 2.04 -13.69 17.81
C PRO A 392 2.19 -12.97 16.46
N ALA A 393 2.66 -13.67 15.41
CA ALA A 393 2.78 -13.08 14.08
C ALA A 393 1.42 -12.84 13.37
N ALA A 394 0.32 -13.49 13.80
CA ALA A 394 -1.02 -13.29 13.23
C ALA A 394 -1.74 -12.02 13.75
N ARG A 395 -1.15 -11.31 14.71
CA ARG A 395 -1.77 -10.18 15.44
C ARG A 395 -1.44 -8.81 14.83
N HIS A 396 -1.13 -8.76 13.53
CA HIS A 396 -0.84 -7.55 12.75
C HIS A 396 -1.63 -7.58 11.43
N HIS A 397 -2.14 -6.43 10.97
CA HIS A 397 -3.07 -6.35 9.83
C HIS A 397 -2.37 -6.18 8.47
N ILE A 398 -2.91 -6.80 7.42
CA ILE A 398 -2.53 -6.63 6.00
C ILE A 398 -3.79 -6.80 5.11
N ALA A 399 -3.92 -6.06 4.01
CA ALA A 399 -5.08 -6.07 3.10
C ALA A 399 -4.68 -5.89 1.60
N ASN A 400 -5.66 -6.07 0.69
CA ASN A 400 -5.48 -6.52 -0.71
C ASN A 400 -6.04 -5.55 -1.77
N GLY A 401 -5.65 -5.68 -3.05
CA GLY A 401 -6.17 -4.85 -4.17
C GLY A 401 -6.12 -5.51 -5.57
N THR A 402 -6.69 -4.88 -6.60
CA THR A 402 -7.01 -5.53 -7.91
C THR A 402 -6.78 -4.64 -9.15
N GLY A 403 -6.63 -5.23 -10.36
CA GLY A 403 -6.81 -4.48 -11.62
C GLY A 403 -6.30 -5.16 -12.92
N GLY A 404 -7.00 -4.96 -14.05
CA GLY A 404 -6.63 -5.42 -15.42
C GLY A 404 -6.87 -4.34 -16.52
N GLY A 405 -6.24 -4.36 -17.70
CA GLY A 405 -5.45 -5.46 -18.30
C GLY A 405 -4.15 -5.15 -19.09
N GLY A 406 -3.90 -3.98 -19.71
CA GLY A 406 -2.64 -3.77 -20.48
C GLY A 406 -1.37 -3.75 -19.60
N HIS A 407 -1.54 -3.31 -18.37
CA HIS A 407 -0.57 -3.43 -17.29
C HIS A 407 -0.26 -4.87 -16.86
N VAL A 408 -1.01 -5.88 -17.32
CA VAL A 408 -0.69 -7.30 -17.08
C VAL A 408 0.66 -7.67 -17.69
N GLU A 409 0.94 -7.24 -18.91
CA GLU A 409 2.24 -7.46 -19.56
C GLU A 409 3.39 -6.85 -18.74
N LEU A 410 3.15 -5.68 -18.16
CA LEU A 410 4.12 -4.93 -17.35
C LEU A 410 4.32 -5.55 -15.96
N VAL A 411 3.27 -6.07 -15.32
CA VAL A 411 3.37 -6.91 -14.10
C VAL A 411 4.15 -8.19 -14.40
N GLN A 412 3.82 -8.91 -15.48
CA GLN A 412 4.51 -10.13 -15.91
C GLN A 412 6.00 -9.90 -16.22
N LYS A 413 6.36 -8.74 -16.81
CA LYS A 413 7.78 -8.36 -16.99
C LYS A 413 8.45 -8.05 -15.66
N SER A 414 7.79 -7.29 -14.78
CA SER A 414 8.34 -6.91 -13.47
C SER A 414 8.60 -8.14 -12.59
N MET A 415 7.68 -9.10 -12.56
CA MET A 415 7.81 -10.35 -11.78
C MET A 415 9.05 -11.18 -12.15
N LYS A 416 9.65 -10.99 -13.34
CA LYS A 416 10.87 -11.72 -13.75
C LYS A 416 12.16 -11.17 -13.14
N THR A 417 12.19 -9.91 -12.73
CA THR A 417 13.37 -9.23 -12.14
C THR A 417 13.20 -8.92 -10.65
N PHE A 418 12.05 -9.31 -10.11
CA PHE A 418 11.59 -8.99 -8.77
C PHE A 418 12.32 -9.83 -7.69
N THR A 419 12.76 -9.20 -6.58
CA THR A 419 13.56 -9.87 -5.51
C THR A 419 13.36 -9.32 -4.08
N TYR A 420 13.69 -10.09 -3.03
CA TYR A 420 13.56 -9.70 -1.60
C TYR A 420 14.48 -8.56 -1.19
N LYS A 421 15.65 -8.49 -1.82
CA LYS A 421 16.57 -7.38 -1.61
C LYS A 421 16.05 -6.07 -2.20
N SER A 422 15.12 -6.12 -3.16
CA SER A 422 14.50 -4.91 -3.74
C SER A 422 13.46 -4.25 -2.84
N LEU A 423 13.17 -4.82 -1.67
CA LEU A 423 12.12 -4.40 -0.74
C LEU A 423 12.63 -4.09 0.65
N CYS A 424 13.69 -4.79 1.09
CA CYS A 424 14.45 -4.35 2.24
C CYS A 424 14.95 -2.93 1.95
N PHE A 425 14.34 -1.93 2.59
CA PHE A 425 14.46 -0.54 2.15
C PHE A 425 15.91 -0.03 2.10
N PRO A 426 16.78 -0.31 3.11
CA PRO A 426 18.19 0.05 3.04
C PRO A 426 18.92 -0.60 1.86
N GLU A 427 18.67 -1.89 1.60
CA GLU A 427 19.27 -2.66 0.52
C GLU A 427 18.82 -2.16 -0.86
N ALA A 428 17.54 -1.79 -1.02
CA ALA A 428 16.97 -1.25 -2.25
C ALA A 428 17.46 0.17 -2.58
N ILE A 429 17.78 0.99 -1.55
CA ILE A 429 18.47 2.27 -1.71
C ILE A 429 19.93 2.04 -2.13
N LYS A 430 20.63 1.15 -1.43
CA LYS A 430 22.04 0.82 -1.68
C LYS A 430 22.27 0.16 -3.04
N ALA A 431 21.38 -0.71 -3.48
CA ALA A 431 21.45 -1.35 -4.79
C ALA A 431 21.40 -0.35 -5.95
N ARG A 432 20.80 0.83 -5.74
CA ARG A 432 20.76 1.95 -6.68
C ARG A 432 21.90 2.97 -6.47
N GLY A 433 22.77 2.75 -5.48
CA GLY A 433 23.90 3.64 -5.16
C GLY A 433 23.48 5.01 -4.62
N LEU A 434 22.36 5.09 -3.90
CA LEU A 434 21.77 6.36 -3.44
C LEU A 434 21.83 6.54 -1.91
N GLU A 435 22.58 5.71 -1.19
CA GLU A 435 22.58 5.67 0.28
C GLU A 435 23.25 6.88 0.97
N SER A 436 24.12 7.60 0.26
CA SER A 436 24.92 8.69 0.86
C SER A 436 24.08 9.95 1.09
N GLU A 437 23.85 10.30 2.36
CA GLU A 437 23.23 11.57 2.77
C GLU A 437 24.10 12.79 2.36
N GLU A 438 25.43 12.62 2.29
CA GLU A 438 26.36 13.68 1.84
C GLU A 438 26.30 13.92 0.33
N GLU A 439 26.20 12.85 -0.48
CA GLU A 439 26.13 13.00 -1.94
C GLU A 439 24.77 13.53 -2.40
N LEU A 440 23.68 13.12 -1.74
CA LEU A 440 22.29 13.47 -2.08
C LEU A 440 21.55 14.04 -0.85
N PRO A 441 21.82 15.29 -0.43
CA PRO A 441 21.37 15.86 0.85
C PRO A 441 19.88 16.27 0.90
N TYR A 442 19.09 15.95 -0.12
CA TYR A 442 17.65 16.25 -0.17
C TYR A 442 16.84 15.07 -0.75
N TYR A 443 17.31 13.84 -0.61
CA TYR A 443 16.54 12.63 -0.94
C TYR A 443 15.60 12.25 0.22
N TYR A 444 14.57 13.04 0.46
CA TYR A 444 13.72 12.93 1.65
C TYR A 444 12.98 11.59 1.76
N TYR A 445 12.58 10.98 0.63
CA TYR A 445 12.03 9.62 0.60
C TYR A 445 12.97 8.60 1.24
N ARG A 446 14.27 8.63 0.90
CA ARG A 446 15.29 7.78 1.53
C ARG A 446 15.39 8.09 3.01
N ASP A 447 15.56 9.36 3.35
CA ASP A 447 15.90 9.80 4.70
C ASP A 447 14.80 9.41 5.70
N ASP A 448 13.54 9.66 5.33
CA ASP A 448 12.38 9.33 6.15
C ASP A 448 12.09 7.83 6.12
N GLY A 449 12.19 7.19 4.94
CA GLY A 449 11.97 5.75 4.80
C GLY A 449 12.96 4.92 5.61
N LEU A 450 14.24 5.32 5.68
CA LEU A 450 15.23 4.70 6.56
C LEU A 450 14.90 4.89 8.05
N ARG A 451 14.29 6.02 8.44
CA ARG A 451 13.87 6.29 9.83
C ARG A 451 12.66 5.43 10.21
N VAL A 452 11.64 5.37 9.36
CA VAL A 452 10.46 4.52 9.55
C VAL A 452 10.83 3.04 9.51
N TRP A 453 11.65 2.60 8.56
CA TRP A 453 12.18 1.22 8.48
C TRP A 453 12.87 0.80 9.78
N LYS A 454 13.78 1.63 10.32
CA LYS A 454 14.47 1.34 11.59
C LYS A 454 13.50 1.29 12.78
N ALA A 455 12.45 2.11 12.80
CA ALA A 455 11.44 2.07 13.85
C ALA A 455 10.60 0.77 13.79
N VAL A 456 10.14 0.38 12.60
CA VAL A 456 9.41 -0.87 12.38
C VAL A 456 10.30 -2.08 12.68
N GLN A 457 11.55 -2.10 12.21
CA GLN A 457 12.53 -3.14 12.49
C GLN A 457 12.77 -3.29 14.00
N SER A 458 12.94 -2.18 14.74
CA SER A 458 13.08 -2.23 16.20
C SER A 458 11.83 -2.79 16.87
N PHE A 459 10.63 -2.39 16.45
CA PHE A 459 9.38 -2.88 17.01
C PHE A 459 9.17 -4.38 16.76
N VAL A 460 9.39 -4.84 15.52
CA VAL A 460 9.33 -6.27 15.18
C VAL A 460 10.39 -7.05 15.97
N THR A 461 11.60 -6.52 16.14
CA THR A 461 12.65 -7.15 16.95
C THR A 461 12.25 -7.26 18.42
N ASP A 462 11.66 -6.21 19.00
CA ASP A 462 11.14 -6.24 20.38
C ASP A 462 10.05 -7.31 20.53
N ILE A 463 9.10 -7.39 19.59
CA ILE A 463 8.01 -8.40 19.59
C ILE A 463 8.56 -9.82 19.41
N VAL A 464 9.47 -10.06 18.45
CA VAL A 464 10.09 -11.37 18.24
C VAL A 464 10.84 -11.81 19.50
N SER A 465 11.59 -10.91 20.14
CA SER A 465 12.36 -11.21 21.37
C SER A 465 11.49 -11.52 22.59
N ILE A 466 10.20 -11.15 22.58
CA ILE A 466 9.24 -11.51 23.65
C ILE A 466 8.79 -12.97 23.53
N TYR A 467 8.63 -13.49 22.31
CA TYR A 467 8.02 -14.81 22.07
C TYR A 467 9.02 -15.89 21.62
N TYR A 468 10.08 -15.52 20.92
CA TYR A 468 11.13 -16.42 20.44
C TYR A 468 12.40 -16.20 21.25
N SER A 469 12.73 -17.16 22.13
CA SER A 469 13.89 -17.10 23.02
C SER A 469 15.23 -17.37 22.33
N SER A 470 15.22 -17.94 21.12
CA SER A 470 16.41 -18.36 20.37
C SER A 470 16.06 -18.64 18.90
N ASP A 471 17.07 -18.74 18.04
CA ASP A 471 16.90 -19.07 16.62
C ASP A 471 16.29 -20.48 16.44
N GLU A 472 16.62 -21.42 17.33
CA GLU A 472 16.02 -22.76 17.38
C GLU A 472 14.50 -22.67 17.61
N THR A 473 14.05 -21.75 18.47
CA THR A 473 12.61 -21.51 18.72
C THR A 473 11.86 -21.06 17.45
N VAL A 474 12.55 -20.38 16.52
CA VAL A 474 12.01 -19.95 15.21
C VAL A 474 12.03 -21.09 14.20
N GLN A 475 13.05 -21.96 14.25
CA GLN A 475 13.18 -23.13 13.38
C GLN A 475 12.15 -24.23 13.71
N ASP A 476 11.86 -24.43 15.00
CA ASP A 476 10.89 -25.42 15.50
C ASP A 476 9.42 -25.00 15.33
N ASP A 477 9.16 -23.73 15.00
CA ASP A 477 7.81 -23.20 14.78
C ASP A 477 7.27 -23.61 13.40
N GLU A 478 6.59 -24.76 13.36
CA GLU A 478 6.05 -25.33 12.11
C GLU A 478 5.07 -24.38 11.37
N GLU A 479 4.41 -23.46 12.08
CA GLU A 479 3.44 -22.52 11.51
C GLU A 479 4.14 -21.36 10.79
N ILE A 480 5.19 -20.76 11.39
CA ILE A 480 5.97 -19.73 10.68
C ILE A 480 6.77 -20.33 9.52
N GLN A 481 7.24 -21.57 9.65
CA GLN A 481 7.88 -22.29 8.55
C GLN A 481 6.88 -22.64 7.44
N ALA A 482 5.61 -22.96 7.77
CA ALA A 482 4.55 -23.19 6.79
C ALA A 482 4.14 -21.88 6.11
N PHE A 483 4.00 -20.78 6.86
CA PHE A 483 3.80 -19.43 6.35
C PHE A 483 4.83 -19.10 5.27
N VAL A 484 6.13 -19.05 5.61
CA VAL A 484 7.21 -18.70 4.66
C VAL A 484 7.27 -19.63 3.43
N LYS A 485 6.76 -20.87 3.52
CA LYS A 485 6.68 -21.81 2.38
C LYS A 485 5.39 -21.67 1.54
N ASP A 486 4.35 -21.00 2.02
CA ASP A 486 3.05 -20.90 1.34
C ASP A 486 3.08 -19.84 0.22
N LYS A 487 3.80 -20.19 -0.85
CA LYS A 487 3.83 -19.48 -2.14
C LYS A 487 4.40 -18.06 -2.13
N PHE A 488 5.23 -17.72 -1.14
CA PHE A 488 5.95 -16.45 -1.06
C PHE A 488 6.70 -16.04 -2.35
N PRO A 489 6.25 -15.01 -3.08
CA PRO A 489 7.15 -14.06 -3.66
C PRO A 489 7.61 -13.09 -2.56
N GLU A 490 8.58 -12.28 -2.91
CA GLU A 490 9.20 -11.29 -2.03
C GLU A 490 8.32 -9.96 -2.10
N VAL A 491 8.42 -8.88 -1.26
CA VAL A 491 7.34 -7.82 -1.09
C VAL A 491 7.70 -6.32 -0.74
N SER A 492 7.25 -5.26 -1.48
CA SER A 492 7.72 -3.83 -1.34
C SER A 492 6.63 -2.71 -1.35
N LEU A 493 6.59 -1.77 -0.38
CA LEU A 493 5.47 -0.80 -0.22
C LEU A 493 5.71 0.68 -0.64
N SER A 494 4.70 1.33 -1.27
CA SER A 494 4.45 2.81 -1.38
C SER A 494 3.16 3.17 -2.18
N SER A 495 2.18 3.91 -1.62
CA SER A 495 0.90 4.22 -2.35
C SER A 495 0.27 5.64 -2.25
N LEU A 496 0.71 6.54 -1.36
CA LEU A 496 -0.08 7.73 -0.95
C LEU A 496 0.21 9.06 -1.70
N LEU A 497 0.58 9.00 -2.98
CA LEU A 497 1.32 10.12 -3.63
C LEU A 497 0.65 10.75 -4.86
N GLN A 498 -0.60 10.40 -5.18
CA GLN A 498 -1.06 10.54 -6.57
C GLN A 498 -1.52 11.96 -6.93
N TYR A 499 -2.37 12.60 -6.13
CA TYR A 499 -2.99 13.86 -6.54
C TYR A 499 -2.00 15.02 -6.64
N ASP A 500 -1.10 15.18 -5.67
CA ASP A 500 -0.12 16.27 -5.60
C ASP A 500 0.75 16.39 -6.86
N TRP A 501 1.17 15.24 -7.41
CA TRP A 501 2.13 15.15 -8.51
C TRP A 501 1.49 14.90 -9.87
N CYS A 502 0.35 14.21 -9.90
CA CYS A 502 -0.29 13.77 -11.14
C CYS A 502 -1.49 14.61 -11.56
N SER A 503 -2.10 15.41 -10.68
CA SER A 503 -3.27 16.22 -11.04
C SER A 503 -2.96 17.29 -12.10
N TRP A 504 -1.76 17.88 -12.10
CA TRP A 504 -1.29 18.67 -13.24
C TRP A 504 -0.84 17.74 -14.38
N ILE A 505 -1.79 17.37 -15.24
CA ILE A 505 -1.64 16.33 -16.27
C ILE A 505 -0.37 16.45 -17.14
N PRO A 506 0.09 17.63 -17.58
CA PRO A 506 1.34 17.74 -18.34
C PRO A 506 2.59 17.22 -17.60
N ASN A 507 2.55 17.19 -16.26
CA ASN A 507 3.61 16.64 -15.42
C ASN A 507 3.48 15.12 -15.16
N SER A 508 2.35 14.49 -15.52
CA SER A 508 2.15 13.04 -15.34
C SER A 508 1.06 12.50 -16.29
N PRO A 509 1.30 12.47 -17.62
CA PRO A 509 0.26 12.12 -18.58
C PRO A 509 -0.11 10.62 -18.51
N PRO A 510 -1.39 10.26 -18.28
CA PRO A 510 -1.85 8.86 -18.26
C PRO A 510 -1.91 8.20 -19.64
N THR A 511 -1.74 8.96 -20.72
CA THR A 511 -1.61 8.46 -22.09
C THR A 511 -1.03 9.56 -22.99
N MET A 512 -0.48 9.16 -24.14
CA MET A 512 -0.14 10.05 -25.24
C MET A 512 -0.94 9.64 -26.50
N ARG A 513 -1.47 10.63 -27.25
CA ARG A 513 -2.32 10.46 -28.45
C ARG A 513 -1.59 10.64 -29.79
N LYS A 514 -0.29 10.93 -29.74
CA LYS A 514 0.62 10.92 -30.90
C LYS A 514 1.85 10.08 -30.54
N ALA A 515 2.56 9.60 -31.57
CA ALA A 515 3.81 8.88 -31.39
C ALA A 515 4.93 9.80 -30.86
N PRO A 516 6.00 9.24 -30.25
CA PRO A 516 7.19 10.00 -29.90
C PRO A 516 7.79 10.74 -31.11
N PRO A 517 8.32 11.97 -30.93
CA PRO A 517 8.95 12.72 -32.01
C PRO A 517 10.21 12.02 -32.53
N THR A 518 10.24 11.69 -33.82
CA THR A 518 11.39 11.02 -34.47
C THR A 518 12.42 12.00 -35.04
N LYS A 519 12.16 13.32 -34.97
CA LYS A 519 13.05 14.38 -35.48
C LYS A 519 12.95 15.64 -34.61
N LYS A 520 14.11 16.24 -34.32
CA LYS A 520 14.22 17.58 -33.70
C LYS A 520 13.75 18.69 -34.65
N GLY A 521 13.41 19.85 -34.09
CA GLY A 521 12.94 21.04 -34.79
C GLY A 521 11.54 20.94 -35.37
N THR A 522 10.74 19.95 -34.94
CA THR A 522 9.40 19.69 -35.50
C THR A 522 8.26 19.84 -34.50
N VAL A 523 8.55 19.87 -33.20
CA VAL A 523 7.53 19.94 -32.16
C VAL A 523 7.06 21.39 -31.98
N THR A 524 5.75 21.58 -31.88
CA THR A 524 5.14 22.86 -31.54
C THR A 524 4.28 22.73 -30.28
N VAL A 525 3.93 23.85 -29.64
CA VAL A 525 2.99 23.84 -28.50
C VAL A 525 1.67 23.14 -28.84
N GLN A 526 1.15 23.35 -30.07
CA GLN A 526 -0.06 22.70 -30.56
C GLN A 526 0.13 21.18 -30.71
N HIS A 527 1.30 20.74 -31.19
CA HIS A 527 1.62 19.32 -31.24
C HIS A 527 1.61 18.69 -29.85
N ILE A 528 2.13 19.37 -28.82
CA ILE A 528 2.09 18.89 -27.43
C ILE A 528 0.64 18.79 -26.93
N ILE A 529 -0.18 19.82 -27.12
CA ILE A 529 -1.59 19.84 -26.69
C ILE A 529 -2.40 18.71 -27.34
N GLU A 530 -2.15 18.42 -28.61
CA GLU A 530 -2.78 17.30 -29.33
C GLU A 530 -2.21 15.92 -28.95
N SER A 531 -0.99 15.88 -28.40
CA SER A 531 -0.37 14.65 -27.89
C SER A 531 -0.84 14.31 -26.47
N LEU A 532 -1.05 15.32 -25.62
CA LEU A 532 -1.58 15.15 -24.26
C LEU A 532 -3.02 14.60 -24.28
N PRO A 533 -3.52 14.03 -23.16
CA PRO A 533 -4.88 13.49 -23.07
C PRO A 533 -5.97 14.51 -23.45
N ASP A 534 -7.04 14.01 -24.03
CA ASP A 534 -8.30 14.74 -24.22
C ASP A 534 -9.00 15.06 -22.88
N ARG A 535 -10.05 15.88 -22.93
CA ARG A 535 -10.85 16.31 -21.77
C ARG A 535 -11.49 15.13 -21.02
N GLY A 536 -11.92 14.09 -21.73
CA GLY A 536 -12.51 12.88 -21.15
C GLY A 536 -11.50 12.12 -20.29
N ARG A 537 -10.38 11.70 -20.89
CA ARG A 537 -9.29 11.00 -20.20
C ARG A 537 -8.71 11.86 -19.06
N SER A 538 -8.62 13.18 -19.26
CA SER A 538 -8.21 14.14 -18.22
C SER A 538 -9.15 14.15 -17.00
N CYS A 539 -10.46 14.11 -17.24
CA CYS A 539 -11.48 14.09 -16.19
C CYS A 539 -11.41 12.82 -15.34
N TRP A 540 -11.34 11.65 -15.98
CA TRP A 540 -11.22 10.36 -15.31
C TRP A 540 -9.91 10.23 -14.52
N HIS A 541 -8.80 10.72 -15.07
CA HIS A 541 -7.51 10.78 -14.38
C HIS A 541 -7.57 11.61 -13.11
N LEU A 542 -8.11 12.84 -13.18
CA LEU A 542 -8.29 13.71 -12.01
C LEU A 542 -9.16 13.06 -10.93
N GLY A 543 -10.27 12.44 -11.31
CA GLY A 543 -11.14 11.71 -10.40
C GLY A 543 -10.44 10.54 -9.69
N ALA A 544 -9.71 9.72 -10.45
CA ALA A 544 -8.99 8.58 -9.93
C ALA A 544 -7.84 8.99 -8.99
N VAL A 545 -6.93 9.88 -9.42
CA VAL A 545 -5.79 10.29 -8.58
C VAL A 545 -6.22 11.07 -7.35
N TRP A 546 -7.37 11.75 -7.38
CA TRP A 546 -7.95 12.41 -6.20
C TRP A 546 -8.48 11.38 -5.20
N ALA A 547 -9.32 10.44 -5.67
CA ALA A 547 -9.95 9.43 -4.82
C ALA A 547 -8.91 8.53 -4.14
N LEU A 548 -7.90 8.08 -4.88
CA LEU A 548 -6.78 7.26 -4.39
C LEU A 548 -5.81 8.01 -3.47
N SER A 549 -6.01 9.32 -3.24
CA SER A 549 -5.18 10.14 -2.34
C SER A 549 -5.94 10.64 -1.09
N GLN A 550 -7.18 10.19 -0.87
CA GLN A 550 -7.94 10.55 0.33
C GLN A 550 -7.71 9.53 1.46
N PHE A 551 -7.69 10.01 2.70
CA PHE A 551 -7.84 9.17 3.88
C PHE A 551 -9.33 9.01 4.22
N GLN A 552 -9.67 7.90 4.88
CA GLN A 552 -10.98 7.76 5.51
C GLN A 552 -11.10 8.66 6.75
N GLU A 553 -12.33 9.02 7.16
CA GLU A 553 -12.55 9.85 8.35
C GLU A 553 -11.99 9.21 9.64
N ASN A 554 -12.00 7.87 9.71
CA ASN A 554 -11.49 7.06 10.82
C ASN A 554 -10.23 6.26 10.43
N GLU A 555 -9.38 6.82 9.57
CA GLU A 555 -8.12 6.17 9.12
C GLU A 555 -7.22 5.75 10.30
N LEU A 556 -6.68 4.53 10.25
CA LEU A 556 -5.79 4.01 11.29
C LEU A 556 -4.33 4.12 10.84
N PHE A 557 -3.66 5.18 11.30
CA PHE A 557 -2.25 5.43 11.01
C PHE A 557 -1.30 4.51 11.79
N LEU A 558 -0.05 4.44 11.32
CA LEU A 558 0.98 3.51 11.78
C LEU A 558 1.15 3.56 13.30
N GLY A 559 0.98 2.42 13.96
CA GLY A 559 1.07 2.31 15.42
C GLY A 559 -0.24 2.55 16.19
N MET A 560 -1.32 2.95 15.50
CA MET A 560 -2.68 2.96 16.05
C MET A 560 -3.28 1.57 15.96
N TYR A 561 -3.38 0.87 17.10
CA TYR A 561 -3.91 -0.49 17.20
C TYR A 561 -5.10 -0.50 18.18
N PRO A 562 -6.31 -0.09 17.74
CA PRO A 562 -7.50 -0.03 18.60
C PRO A 562 -8.09 -1.42 18.89
N ASP A 563 -7.82 -2.39 18.02
CA ASP A 563 -8.16 -3.79 18.23
C ASP A 563 -6.99 -4.47 18.95
N GLU A 564 -7.13 -4.59 20.28
CA GLU A 564 -6.09 -5.07 21.18
C GLU A 564 -5.89 -6.59 21.08
N HIS A 565 -5.40 -7.06 19.93
CA HIS A 565 -4.99 -8.46 19.78
C HIS A 565 -3.92 -8.84 20.81
N PHE A 566 -2.95 -7.97 21.14
CA PHE A 566 -1.98 -8.25 22.22
C PHE A 566 -2.49 -7.76 23.58
N THR A 567 -2.82 -8.71 24.46
CA THR A 567 -3.24 -8.41 25.84
C THR A 567 -2.07 -8.30 26.82
N GLU A 568 -0.90 -8.85 26.47
CA GLU A 568 0.26 -8.98 27.36
C GLU A 568 1.05 -7.68 27.58
N LYS A 569 1.43 -7.40 28.83
CA LYS A 569 2.17 -6.19 29.21
C LYS A 569 3.47 -5.95 28.43
N PRO A 570 4.35 -6.94 28.16
CA PRO A 570 5.57 -6.72 27.39
C PRO A 570 5.28 -6.28 25.95
N ALA A 571 4.28 -6.87 25.30
CA ALA A 571 3.89 -6.50 23.94
C ALA A 571 3.26 -5.09 23.90
N LYS A 572 2.37 -4.77 24.85
CA LYS A 572 1.82 -3.41 25.00
C LYS A 572 2.92 -2.36 25.23
N ALA A 573 3.94 -2.66 26.04
CA ALA A 573 5.10 -1.79 26.25
C ALA A 573 5.96 -1.62 24.98
N ALA A 574 6.13 -2.67 24.15
CA ALA A 574 6.79 -2.57 22.86
C ALA A 574 6.00 -1.67 21.88
N MET A 575 4.66 -1.79 21.86
CA MET A 575 3.76 -0.93 21.07
C MET A 575 3.83 0.54 21.52
N GLU A 576 3.93 0.81 22.83
CA GLU A 576 4.13 2.16 23.37
C GLU A 576 5.49 2.76 22.98
N LYS A 577 6.57 1.98 23.10
CA LYS A 577 7.92 2.34 22.65
C LYS A 577 7.92 2.68 21.14
N PHE A 578 7.23 1.88 20.33
CA PHE A 578 7.07 2.12 18.90
C PHE A 578 6.32 3.42 18.61
N ARG A 579 5.13 3.64 19.20
CA ARG A 579 4.37 4.90 19.07
C ARG A 579 5.18 6.14 19.45
N LYS A 580 5.97 6.06 20.52
CA LYS A 580 6.89 7.15 20.91
C LYS A 580 7.94 7.40 19.82
N LYS A 581 8.55 6.34 19.27
CA LYS A 581 9.53 6.46 18.18
C LYS A 581 8.95 7.07 16.91
N LEU A 582 7.70 6.71 16.56
CA LEU A 582 6.98 7.32 15.45
C LEU A 582 6.71 8.81 15.69
N THR A 583 6.35 9.19 16.91
CA THR A 583 6.14 10.61 17.29
C THR A 583 7.43 11.43 17.15
N GLU A 584 8.58 10.87 17.56
CA GLU A 584 9.90 11.49 17.35
C GLU A 584 10.21 11.70 15.86
N ILE A 585 9.87 10.73 15.00
CA ILE A 585 10.04 10.83 13.54
C ILE A 585 9.10 11.88 12.94
N THR A 586 7.83 11.90 13.34
CA THR A 586 6.86 12.93 12.94
C THR A 586 7.35 14.34 13.30
N SER A 587 7.87 14.54 14.51
CA SER A 587 8.46 15.82 14.93
C SER A 587 9.68 16.20 14.08
N PHE A 588 10.59 15.27 13.83
CA PHE A 588 11.75 15.50 12.95
C PHE A 588 11.32 15.91 11.53
N ILE A 589 10.35 15.21 10.93
CA ILE A 589 9.85 15.50 9.58
C ILE A 589 9.18 16.87 9.52
N LYS A 590 8.40 17.25 10.54
CA LYS A 590 7.79 18.57 10.66
C LYS A 590 8.87 19.67 10.70
N SER A 591 9.83 19.58 11.61
CA SER A 591 10.90 20.60 11.69
C SER A 591 11.84 20.61 10.47
N ARG A 592 12.08 19.47 9.82
CA ARG A 592 12.79 19.42 8.53
C ARG A 592 12.02 20.14 7.42
N ASN A 593 10.70 20.16 7.48
CA ASN A 593 9.83 20.78 6.47
C ASN A 593 9.47 22.25 6.72
N GLU A 594 9.72 22.77 7.92
CA GLU A 594 9.48 24.18 8.26
C GLU A 594 10.16 25.12 7.25
N GLY A 595 9.39 26.09 6.73
CA GLY A 595 9.86 27.07 5.74
C GLY A 595 10.17 26.54 4.34
N LYS A 596 10.05 25.23 4.05
CA LYS A 596 10.23 24.70 2.69
C LYS A 596 9.02 25.02 1.82
N LYS A 597 9.27 25.53 0.61
CA LYS A 597 8.22 25.72 -0.43
C LYS A 597 7.55 24.42 -0.85
N LEU A 598 8.32 23.33 -0.87
CA LEU A 598 7.85 21.99 -1.22
C LEU A 598 8.22 21.01 -0.08
N PRO A 599 7.39 20.94 0.98
CA PRO A 599 7.65 20.06 2.11
C PRO A 599 7.32 18.59 1.76
N TYR A 600 8.08 17.65 2.30
CA TYR A 600 7.90 16.22 2.06
C TYR A 600 7.28 15.57 3.32
N TYR A 601 5.97 15.32 3.30
CA TYR A 601 5.21 14.80 4.45
C TYR A 601 4.76 13.34 4.31
N TYR A 602 5.04 12.69 3.18
CA TYR A 602 4.40 11.42 2.82
C TYR A 602 4.83 10.22 3.65
N LEU A 603 6.03 10.28 4.22
CA LEU A 603 6.55 9.30 5.17
C LEU A 603 6.53 9.81 6.62
N SER A 604 5.71 10.84 6.90
CA SER A 604 5.38 11.26 8.27
C SER A 604 4.46 10.20 8.90
N PRO A 605 4.81 9.54 10.02
CA PRO A 605 4.02 8.45 10.59
C PRO A 605 2.55 8.79 10.89
N ASP A 606 2.22 10.05 11.16
CA ASP A 606 0.84 10.55 11.31
C ASP A 606 0.06 10.67 9.98
N ARG A 607 0.62 10.16 8.88
CA ARG A 607 0.04 10.10 7.54
C ARG A 607 0.28 8.77 6.82
N ILE A 608 0.85 7.77 7.48
CA ILE A 608 1.06 6.42 6.93
C ILE A 608 -0.03 5.50 7.53
N PRO A 609 -1.01 4.96 6.77
CA PRO A 609 -1.93 3.94 7.25
C PRO A 609 -1.22 2.65 7.68
N ASN A 610 -1.81 1.89 8.60
CA ASN A 610 -1.30 0.57 8.99
C ASN A 610 -1.31 -0.45 7.83
N SER A 611 -2.21 -0.30 6.85
CA SER A 611 -2.47 -1.27 5.78
C SER A 611 -2.83 -0.60 4.46
N VAL A 612 -2.74 -1.35 3.36
CA VAL A 612 -3.24 -0.92 2.04
C VAL A 612 -4.77 -1.04 2.03
N ALA A 613 -5.49 0.08 2.00
CA ALA A 613 -6.95 0.14 2.15
C ALA A 613 -7.68 1.06 1.15
N VAL A 614 -6.96 1.62 0.16
CA VAL A 614 -7.46 2.52 -0.90
C VAL A 614 -6.69 2.31 -2.21
#